data_AF-A0A6A8AV38-F1
#
_entry.id   AF-A0A6A8AV38-F1
#
_cell.length_a   1.000
_cell.length_b   1.000
_cell.length_c   1.000
_cell.angle_alpha   90.00
_cell.angle_beta   90.00
_cell.angle_gamma   90.00
#
_symmetry.space_group_name_H-M   'P 1'
#
loop_
_entity.id
_entity.type
_entity.pdbx_description
1 polymer ?
#
loop_
_entity_poly.entity_id
_entity_poly.type
_entity_poly.pdbx_seq_one_letter_code
_entity_poly.pdbx_strand_id
1 'polypeptide(L)' 'MAEILTIAKDGCLKTQIMYRANLSFAQLNEYLSFLTKLCLLKVQNENRKNTYRTTAKGDKYLKKYEDIADLLGTNEEN' A
#
# COMPACT_ATOMS: atom_id res chain seq x y z
N MET A 1 5.36 3.74 0.90
CA MET A 1 3.99 3.60 1.47
C MET A 1 2.91 3.72 0.40
N ALA A 2 2.91 4.78 -0.42
CA ALA A 2 1.98 4.92 -1.54
C ALA A 2 2.01 3.69 -2.47
N GLU A 3 3.19 3.22 -2.86
CA GLU A 3 3.35 2.01 -3.69
C GLU A 3 2.68 0.75 -3.09
N ILE A 4 2.85 0.49 -1.78
CA ILE A 4 2.20 -0.64 -1.08
C ILE A 4 0.67 -0.52 -1.18
N LEU A 5 0.13 0.67 -0.94
CA LEU A 5 -1.31 0.93 -1.03
C LEU A 5 -1.81 0.81 -2.48
N THR A 6 -1.01 1.21 -3.47
CA THR A 6 -1.34 1.03 -4.89
C THR A 6 -1.38 -0.44 -5.27
N ILE A 7 -0.36 -1.24 -4.89
CA ILE A 7 -0.31 -2.68 -5.15
C ILE A 7 -1.50 -3.41 -4.49
N ALA A 8 -1.92 -2.96 -3.31
CA ALA A 8 -2.97 -3.58 -2.53
C ALA A 8 -4.40 -3.07 -2.82
N LYS A 9 -4.61 -2.20 -3.83
CA LYS A 9 -5.95 -1.66 -4.15
C LYS A 9 -7.01 -2.76 -4.29
N ASP A 10 -6.68 -3.82 -5.02
CA ASP A 10 -7.61 -4.92 -5.28
C ASP A 10 -7.54 -6.08 -4.29
N GLY A 11 -6.67 -5.99 -3.28
CA GLY A 11 -6.35 -7.10 -2.40
C GLY A 11 -5.22 -7.94 -2.98
N CYS A 12 -4.21 -8.23 -2.16
CA CYS A 12 -3.09 -9.08 -2.59
C CYS A 12 -2.44 -9.80 -1.40
N LEU A 13 -1.65 -10.82 -1.69
CA LEU A 13 -0.89 -11.53 -0.68
C LEU A 13 0.30 -10.69 -0.21
N LYS A 14 0.68 -10.91 1.05
CA LYS A 14 1.88 -10.31 1.65
C LYS A 14 3.13 -10.46 0.78
N THR A 15 3.33 -11.64 0.19
CA THR A 15 4.47 -11.91 -0.69
C THR A 15 4.42 -11.11 -1.99
N GLN A 16 3.22 -10.87 -2.55
CA GLN A 16 3.08 -10.04 -3.76
C GLN A 16 3.48 -8.59 -3.49
N ILE A 17 3.11 -8.04 -2.32
CA ILE A 17 3.56 -6.71 -1.88
C ILE A 17 5.08 -6.67 -1.78
N MET A 18 5.68 -7.67 -1.13
CA MET A 18 7.13 -7.76 -0.93
C MET A 18 7.90 -7.67 -2.26
N TYR A 19 7.53 -8.52 -3.22
CA TYR A 19 8.22 -8.60 -4.50
C TYR A 19 7.97 -7.37 -5.37
N ARG A 20 6.74 -6.85 -5.41
CA ARG A 20 6.38 -5.70 -6.26
C ARG A 20 6.95 -4.37 -5.77
N ALA A 21 7.00 -4.17 -4.45
CA ALA A 21 7.58 -2.97 -3.84
C ALA A 21 9.08 -3.12 -3.49
N ASN A 22 9.72 -4.21 -3.92
CA ASN A 22 11.13 -4.52 -3.66
C ASN A 22 11.54 -4.39 -2.17
N LEU A 23 10.73 -4.93 -1.26
CA LEU A 23 10.94 -4.82 0.18
C LEU A 23 11.62 -6.06 0.75
N SER A 24 12.51 -5.87 1.71
CA SER A 24 12.93 -6.96 2.60
C SER A 24 11.77 -7.42 3.49
N PHE A 25 11.86 -8.63 4.03
CA PHE A 25 10.85 -9.15 4.97
C PHE A 25 10.67 -8.25 6.20
N ALA A 26 11.76 -7.68 6.72
CA ALA A 26 11.72 -6.78 7.87
C ALA A 26 10.97 -5.49 7.54
N GLN A 27 11.34 -4.82 6.44
CA GLN A 27 10.66 -3.60 5.96
C GLN A 27 9.18 -3.86 5.69
N LEU A 28 8.85 -4.97 5.03
CA LEU A 28 7.47 -5.33 4.75
C LEU A 28 6.64 -5.44 6.03
N ASN A 29 7.14 -6.14 7.05
CA ASN A 29 6.40 -6.28 8.31
C ASN A 29 6.16 -4.95 9.00
N GLU A 30 7.17 -4.09 9.02
CA GLU A 30 7.08 -2.76 9.62
C GLU A 30 6.04 -1.91 8.89
N TYR A 31 6.12 -1.82 7.56
CA TYR A 31 5.18 -1.04 6.77
C TYR A 31 3.76 -1.58 6.83
N LEU A 32 3.55 -2.90 6.76
CA LEU A 32 2.21 -3.47 6.86
C LEU A 32 1.59 -3.21 8.25
N SER A 33 2.39 -3.34 9.31
CA SER A 33 1.96 -3.01 10.68
C SER A 33 1.59 -1.54 10.79
N PHE A 34 2.44 -0.64 10.29
CA PHE A 34 2.21 0.80 10.31
C PHE A 34 0.96 1.22 9.53
N LEU A 35 0.81 0.77 8.28
CA LEU A 35 -0.32 1.11 7.43
C LEU A 35 -1.65 0.54 7.95
N THR A 36 -1.61 -0.63 8.58
CA THR A 36 -2.80 -1.22 9.23
C THR A 36 -3.18 -0.44 10.47
N LYS A 37 -2.22 -0.03 11.32
CA LYS A 37 -2.47 0.83 12.48
C LYS A 37 -3.08 2.18 12.11
N LEU A 38 -2.70 2.74 10.96
CA LEU A 38 -3.29 3.98 10.44
C LEU A 38 -4.65 3.79 9.75
N CYS A 39 -5.15 2.55 9.66
CA CYS A 39 -6.34 2.16 8.92
C CYS A 39 -6.29 2.52 7.42
N LEU A 40 -5.10 2.62 6.83
CA LEU A 40 -4.91 2.82 5.39
C LEU A 40 -4.95 1.49 4.63
N LEU A 41 -4.60 0.40 5.33
CA LEU A 41 -4.61 -0.97 4.84
C LEU A 41 -5.43 -1.83 5.79
N LYS A 42 -6.18 -2.81 5.26
CA LYS A 42 -6.89 -3.82 6.05
C LYS A 42 -6.40 -5.21 5.71
N VAL A 43 -6.46 -6.11 6.68
CA VAL A 43 -6.21 -7.55 6.49
C VAL A 43 -7.55 -8.25 6.36
N GLN A 44 -7.69 -9.09 5.35
CA GLN A 44 -8.84 -9.95 5.14
C GLN A 44 -8.39 -11.41 5.11
N ASN A 45 -9.20 -12.29 5.66
CA ASN A 45 -8.96 -13.73 5.55
C ASN A 45 -9.82 -14.28 4.41
N GLU A 46 -9.16 -14.67 3.32
CA GLU A 46 -9.80 -15.26 2.15
C GLU A 46 -9.17 -16.63 1.92
N ASN A 47 -9.97 -17.69 1.91
CA ASN A 47 -9.50 -19.05 1.63
C ASN A 47 -8.31 -19.48 2.51
N ARG A 48 -8.36 -19.17 3.82
CA ARG A 48 -7.30 -19.43 4.81
C ARG A 48 -5.99 -18.67 4.57
N LYS A 49 -5.99 -17.66 3.69
CA LYS A 49 -4.84 -16.79 3.42
C LYS A 49 -5.17 -15.36 3.85
N ASN A 50 -4.19 -14.68 4.42
CA ASN A 50 -4.30 -13.27 4.71
C ASN A 50 -4.00 -12.46 3.44
N THR A 51 -5.02 -11.75 2.95
CA THR A 51 -4.89 -10.75 1.89
C THR A 51 -4.89 -9.36 2.51
N TYR A 52 -4.12 -8.47 1.92
CA TYR A 52 -4.00 -7.07 2.31
C TYR A 52 -4.68 -6.23 1.25
N ARG A 53 -5.64 -5.39 1.68
CA ARG A 53 -6.42 -4.54 0.80
C ARG A 53 -6.39 -3.10 1.27
N THR A 54 -6.21 -2.17 0.35
CA THR A 54 -6.30 -0.73 0.63
C THR A 54 -7.72 -0.38 1.07
N THR A 55 -7.83 0.46 2.10
CA THR A 55 -9.13 0.94 2.59
C THR A 55 -9.55 2.19 1.83
N ALA A 56 -10.81 2.61 1.95
CA ALA A 56 -11.25 3.91 1.43
C ALA A 56 -10.46 5.09 2.02
N LYS A 57 -9.93 4.97 3.25
CA LYS A 57 -9.02 5.97 3.85
C LYS A 57 -7.64 5.94 3.16
N GLY A 58 -7.15 4.73 2.84
CA GLY A 58 -5.95 4.52 2.04
C GLY A 58 -6.07 5.13 0.64
N ASP A 59 -7.20 4.99 -0.04
CA ASP A 59 -7.43 5.61 -1.36
C ASP A 59 -7.43 7.14 -1.28
N LYS A 60 -8.05 7.72 -0.22
CA LYS A 60 -7.98 9.17 0.02
C LYS A 60 -6.55 9.64 0.29
N TYR A 61 -5.74 8.83 0.98
CA TYR A 61 -4.33 9.13 1.20
C TYR A 61 -3.56 9.12 -0.13
N LEU A 62 -3.80 8.14 -1.00
CA LEU A 62 -3.17 8.06 -2.32
C LEU A 62 -3.48 9.28 -3.19
N LYS A 63 -4.75 9.70 -3.26
CA LYS A 63 -5.14 10.92 -4.00
C LYS A 63 -4.37 12.15 -3.52
N LYS A 64 -4.32 12.36 -2.20
CA LYS A 64 -3.55 13.48 -1.62
C LYS A 64 -2.05 13.36 -1.86
N TYR A 65 -1.53 12.14 -1.89
CA TYR A 65 -0.13 11.88 -2.20
C TYR A 65 0.20 12.25 -3.65
N GLU A 66 -0.68 11.90 -4.59
CA GLU A 66 -0.60 12.29 -6.00
C GLU A 66 -0.68 13.82 -6.14
N ASP A 67 -1.66 14.48 -5.51
CA ASP A 67 -1.82 15.95 -5.53
C ASP A 67 -0.54 16.68 -5.06
N ILE A 68 0.13 16.14 -4.02
CA ILE A 68 1.39 16.70 -3.50
C ILE A 68 2.55 16.43 -4.46
N ALA A 69 2.61 15.24 -5.05
CA ALA A 69 3.65 14.88 -6.02
C ALA A 69 3.57 15.74 -7.29
N ASP A 70 2.35 16.03 -7.75
CA ASP A 70 2.08 16.97 -8.85
C ASP A 70 2.57 18.38 -8.49
N LEU A 71 2.22 18.88 -7.30
CA LEU A 71 2.63 20.20 -6.83
C LEU A 71 4.16 20.35 -6.77
N LEU A 72 4.86 19.27 -6.39
CA LEU A 72 6.32 19.25 -6.28
C LEU A 72 7.03 19.06 -7.63
N GLY A 73 6.29 18.88 -8.73
CA GLY A 73 6.87 18.61 -10.06
C GLY A 73 7.62 17.28 -10.13
N THR A 74 7.36 16.36 -9.19
CA THR A 74 8.02 15.05 -9.12
C THR A 74 7.41 14.01 -10.06
N ASN A 75 6.30 14.36 -10.74
CA ASN A 75 5.77 13.58 -11.84
C ASN A 75 6.51 14.00 -13.11
N GLU A 76 7.70 13.44 -13.31
CA GLU A 76 8.32 13.43 -14.64
C GLU A 76 7.35 12.68 -15.57
N GLU A 77 6.79 13.43 -16.52
CA GLU A 77 6.02 12.91 -17.64
C GLU A 77 6.81 11.77 -18.31
N ASN A 78 6.30 10.55 -18.20
CA ASN A 78 6.67 9.45 -19.10
C ASN A 78 5.67 9.39 -20.25
#